data_AF-A0AA37XHR3-F1
#
_entry.id   AF-A0AA37XHR3-F1
#
_cell.length_a   1.000
_cell.length_b   1.000
_cell.length_c   1.000
_cell.angle_alpha   90.00
_cell.angle_beta   90.00
_cell.angle_gamma   90.00
#
_symmetry.space_group_name_H-M   'P 1'
#
loop_
_entity.id
_entity.type
_entity.pdbx_description
1 polymer ?
#
loop_
_entity_poly.entity_id
_entity_poly.type
_entity_poly.pdbx_seq_one_letter_code
_entity_poly.pdbx_strand_id
1 'polypeptide(L)'
;MSTTNYAVAPGAYLEEWLEDEGLSQGQAAAMLGYSRKQVNEIVNGRAPITPDAATRLGRVTPIPAESWLLHEAKYRSDRARILDEERLAEHAGEIHANAAAYLREIGFTQATKRSPGNLVSDFLAFHRFGTWEAYQESHEVETTGEWALAALKESKSLVDQTLLTTWLRAGEMTEAFELGQTCTYDSEKLESMLPELRERAARPDDTLLKDLNSMLLQAGVIYLMVKPPQRFPLYGVTRWINGRIPVIQQTGRRCGDGFVIWTFFHEIGHLLHDPRGELHLEFQKESQRNSAAEKRANAFAFETLFGDEGLAPFKGLTYSSQIARVAKQVGVSPGTAVHQLHRKRLLHYTYCNDLTVNLEGTFS
;
A
#
# COMPACT_ATOMS: atom_id res chain seq x y z
N MET A 1 -19.75 -9.02 15.82
CA MET A 1 -19.78 -9.89 17.02
C MET A 1 -18.50 -9.63 17.79
N SER A 2 -18.57 -9.45 19.12
CA SER A 2 -17.36 -9.30 19.94
C SER A 2 -16.59 -10.62 19.89
N THR A 3 -15.38 -10.62 19.33
CA THR A 3 -14.48 -11.77 19.35
C THR A 3 -13.95 -11.98 20.77
N THR A 4 -14.05 -13.21 21.29
CA THR A 4 -13.57 -13.57 22.63
C THR A 4 -12.08 -13.87 22.61
N ASN A 5 -11.35 -13.57 23.69
CA ASN A 5 -9.93 -13.90 23.86
C ASN A 5 -9.69 -15.28 24.48
N TYR A 6 -10.68 -16.17 24.41
CA TYR A 6 -10.62 -17.53 24.92
C TYR A 6 -11.38 -18.48 23.98
N ALA A 7 -10.98 -19.75 23.99
CA ALA A 7 -11.62 -20.83 23.25
C ALA A 7 -12.22 -21.82 24.25
N VAL A 8 -13.51 -22.13 24.11
CA VAL A 8 -14.22 -23.08 24.99
C VAL A 8 -14.20 -24.45 24.35
N ALA A 9 -13.51 -25.41 24.96
CA ALA A 9 -13.50 -26.78 24.48
C ALA A 9 -14.90 -27.40 24.59
N PRO A 10 -15.42 -28.08 23.56
CA PRO A 10 -16.72 -28.74 23.66
C PRO A 10 -16.72 -29.83 24.73
N GLY A 11 -15.55 -30.41 25.04
CA GLY A 11 -15.37 -31.35 26.14
C GLY A 11 -15.86 -30.84 27.51
N ALA A 12 -15.94 -29.53 27.73
CA ALA A 12 -16.50 -28.95 28.95
C ALA A 12 -17.99 -29.29 29.11
N TYR A 13 -18.76 -29.33 28.02
CA TYR A 13 -20.17 -29.76 28.07
C TYR A 13 -20.30 -31.25 28.38
N LEU A 14 -19.32 -32.06 27.95
CA LEU A 14 -19.28 -33.47 28.30
C LEU A 14 -18.96 -33.63 29.78
N GLU A 15 -18.02 -32.86 30.31
CA GLU A 15 -17.68 -32.85 31.74
C GLU A 15 -18.87 -32.42 32.61
N GLU A 16 -19.57 -31.35 32.24
CA GLU A 16 -20.79 -30.89 32.93
C GLU A 16 -21.88 -31.97 32.95
N TRP A 17 -22.14 -32.62 31.81
CA TRP A 17 -23.11 -33.73 31.75
C TRP A 17 -22.69 -34.92 32.61
N LEU A 18 -21.39 -35.25 32.69
CA LEU A 18 -20.90 -36.31 33.56
C LEU A 18 -21.12 -35.99 35.04
N GLU A 19 -20.92 -34.73 35.43
CA GLU A 19 -21.14 -34.26 36.80
C GLU A 19 -22.64 -34.30 37.17
N ASP A 20 -23.50 -33.79 36.28
CA ASP A 20 -24.96 -33.77 36.47
C ASP A 20 -25.57 -35.17 36.63
N GLU A 21 -25.08 -36.13 35.84
CA GLU A 21 -25.54 -37.53 35.88
C GLU A 21 -24.77 -38.39 36.91
N GLY A 22 -23.77 -37.82 37.60
CA GLY A 22 -22.93 -38.54 38.55
C GLY A 22 -22.11 -39.68 37.92
N LEU A 23 -21.73 -39.55 36.64
CA LEU A 23 -21.03 -40.56 35.85
C LEU A 23 -19.52 -40.35 35.86
N SER A 24 -18.76 -41.44 36.02
CA SER A 24 -17.32 -41.41 35.76
C SER A 24 -17.02 -41.43 34.24
N GLN A 25 -15.87 -40.87 33.84
CA GLN A 25 -15.37 -40.99 32.46
C GLN A 25 -15.26 -42.46 31.97
N GLY A 26 -15.07 -43.41 32.90
CA GLY A 26 -15.05 -44.85 32.57
C GLY A 26 -16.42 -45.39 32.18
N GLN A 27 -17.47 -44.97 32.89
CA GLN A 27 -18.86 -45.33 32.55
C GLN A 27 -19.27 -44.70 31.22
N ALA A 28 -18.94 -43.43 31.00
CA ALA A 28 -19.22 -42.76 29.73
C ALA A 28 -18.47 -43.40 28.56
N ALA A 29 -17.22 -43.83 28.77
CA ALA A 29 -16.46 -44.57 27.77
C ALA A 29 -17.17 -45.88 27.36
N ALA A 30 -17.72 -46.62 28.31
CA ALA A 30 -18.51 -47.81 28.03
C ALA A 30 -19.80 -47.48 27.25
N MET A 31 -20.51 -46.42 27.61
CA MET A 31 -21.73 -45.97 26.92
C MET A 31 -21.46 -45.52 25.47
N LEU A 32 -20.34 -44.83 25.25
CA LEU A 32 -19.93 -44.32 23.93
C LEU A 32 -19.23 -45.39 23.07
N GLY A 33 -18.81 -46.50 23.65
CA GLY A 33 -17.98 -47.49 22.97
C GLY A 33 -16.58 -46.96 22.63
N TYR A 34 -16.01 -46.15 23.53
CA TYR A 34 -14.67 -45.57 23.44
C TYR A 34 -13.77 -46.05 24.58
N SER A 35 -12.47 -45.79 24.46
CA SER A 35 -11.56 -45.98 25.60
C SER A 35 -11.72 -44.84 26.61
N ARG A 36 -11.48 -45.12 27.90
CA ARG A 36 -11.43 -44.06 28.93
C ARG A 36 -10.44 -42.94 28.56
N LYS A 37 -9.31 -43.30 27.93
CA LYS A 37 -8.32 -42.33 27.42
C LYS A 37 -8.93 -41.40 26.37
N GLN A 38 -9.70 -41.93 25.43
CA GLN A 38 -10.34 -41.11 24.40
C GLN A 38 -11.38 -40.15 25.00
N VAL A 39 -12.22 -40.61 25.94
CA VAL A 39 -13.15 -39.72 26.66
C VAL A 39 -12.40 -38.63 27.41
N ASN A 40 -11.31 -38.99 28.11
CA ASN A 40 -10.47 -38.02 28.81
C ASN A 40 -9.87 -36.97 27.86
N GLU A 41 -9.38 -37.37 26.69
CA GLU A 41 -8.82 -36.46 25.70
C GLU A 41 -9.89 -35.57 25.03
N ILE A 42 -11.14 -36.04 24.91
CA ILE A 42 -12.29 -35.23 24.45
C ILE A 42 -12.63 -34.18 25.51
N VAL A 43 -12.77 -34.58 26.78
CA VAL A 43 -13.05 -33.68 27.92
C VAL A 43 -12.02 -32.56 27.97
N ASN A 44 -10.73 -32.90 27.85
CA ASN A 44 -9.63 -31.92 27.87
C ASN A 44 -9.47 -31.15 26.54
N GLY A 45 -10.35 -31.31 25.55
CA GLY A 45 -10.31 -30.59 24.28
C GLY A 45 -9.10 -30.89 23.40
N ARG A 46 -8.39 -31.99 23.66
CA ARG A 46 -7.23 -32.46 22.90
C ARG A 46 -7.68 -33.26 21.69
N ALA A 47 -8.46 -34.32 21.91
CA ALA A 47 -9.08 -35.11 20.86
C ALA A 47 -10.25 -34.34 20.22
N PRO A 48 -10.40 -34.39 18.88
CA PRO A 48 -11.52 -33.76 18.21
C PRO A 48 -12.81 -34.56 18.39
N ILE A 49 -13.93 -33.86 18.46
CA ILE A 49 -15.24 -34.47 18.32
C ILE A 49 -15.50 -34.67 16.83
N THR A 50 -15.23 -35.89 16.36
CA THR A 50 -15.49 -36.31 14.97
C THR A 50 -17.00 -36.50 14.73
N PRO A 51 -17.47 -36.63 13.47
CA PRO A 51 -18.87 -36.94 13.18
C PRO A 51 -19.38 -38.22 13.86
N ASP A 52 -18.54 -39.26 13.99
CA ASP A 52 -18.87 -40.47 14.75
C ASP A 52 -19.01 -40.18 16.25
N ALA A 53 -18.07 -39.42 16.83
CA ALA A 53 -18.14 -39.02 18.24
C ALA A 53 -19.37 -38.18 18.53
N ALA A 54 -19.69 -37.20 17.68
CA ALA A 54 -20.89 -36.38 17.78
C ALA A 54 -22.17 -37.22 17.69
N THR A 55 -22.23 -38.20 16.79
CA THR A 55 -23.37 -39.11 16.65
C THR A 55 -23.58 -39.95 17.91
N ARG A 56 -22.50 -40.46 18.50
CA ARG A 56 -22.56 -41.26 19.74
C ARG A 56 -22.92 -40.39 20.95
N LEU A 57 -22.31 -39.21 21.07
CA LEU A 57 -22.62 -38.23 22.11
C LEU A 57 -24.09 -37.78 22.03
N GLY A 58 -24.62 -37.52 20.84
CA GLY A 58 -26.02 -37.14 20.66
C GLY A 58 -27.03 -38.26 20.95
N ARG A 59 -26.59 -39.51 21.15
CA ARG A 59 -27.44 -40.61 21.63
C ARG A 59 -27.48 -40.74 23.15
N VAL A 60 -26.45 -40.24 23.85
CA VAL A 60 -26.29 -40.43 25.30
C VAL A 60 -26.44 -39.13 26.09
N THR A 61 -26.24 -37.98 25.45
CA THR A 61 -26.39 -36.63 26.02
C THR A 61 -27.63 -35.96 25.44
N PRO A 62 -28.20 -34.94 26.12
CA PRO A 62 -29.29 -34.13 25.57
C PRO A 62 -28.86 -33.20 24.42
N ILE A 63 -27.56 -33.10 24.13
CA ILE A 63 -27.00 -32.20 23.11
C ILE A 63 -27.00 -32.91 21.75
N PRO A 64 -27.68 -32.38 20.71
CA PRO A 64 -27.69 -32.99 19.39
C PRO A 64 -26.30 -33.10 18.75
N ALA A 65 -26.09 -34.11 17.89
CA ALA A 65 -24.83 -34.32 17.18
C ALA A 65 -24.37 -33.09 16.36
N GLU A 66 -25.31 -32.36 15.75
CA GLU A 66 -25.00 -31.13 15.01
C GLU A 66 -24.44 -30.03 15.92
N SER A 67 -25.01 -29.86 17.12
CA SER A 67 -24.53 -28.90 18.11
C SER A 67 -23.11 -29.23 18.57
N TRP A 68 -22.80 -30.51 18.77
CA TRP A 68 -21.43 -30.96 19.09
C TRP A 68 -20.42 -30.58 18.01
N LEU A 69 -20.76 -30.78 16.73
CA LEU A 69 -19.90 -30.40 15.61
C LEU A 69 -19.73 -28.89 15.49
N LEU A 70 -20.80 -28.11 15.73
CA LEU A 70 -20.73 -26.65 15.73
C LEU A 70 -19.81 -26.13 16.84
N HIS A 71 -19.94 -26.68 18.06
CA HIS A 71 -19.08 -26.31 19.18
C HIS A 71 -17.61 -26.68 18.92
N GLU A 72 -17.36 -27.86 18.35
CA GLU A 72 -16.01 -28.29 17.96
C GLU A 72 -15.40 -27.36 16.90
N ALA A 73 -16.16 -27.04 15.85
CA ALA A 73 -15.69 -26.13 14.81
C ALA A 73 -15.35 -24.74 15.39
N LYS A 74 -16.24 -24.20 16.24
CA LYS A 74 -16.01 -22.92 16.92
C LYS A 74 -14.76 -22.97 17.80
N TYR A 75 -14.62 -24.00 18.64
CA TYR A 75 -13.47 -24.17 19.51
C TYR A 75 -12.15 -24.22 18.75
N ARG A 76 -12.08 -25.05 17.69
CA ARG A 76 -10.87 -25.19 16.88
C ARG A 76 -10.53 -23.90 16.14
N SER A 77 -11.54 -23.20 15.62
CA SER A 77 -11.37 -21.88 14.98
C SER A 77 -10.86 -20.83 15.96
N ASP A 78 -11.49 -20.71 17.15
CA ASP A 78 -11.08 -19.76 18.18
C ASP A 78 -9.65 -20.06 18.68
N ARG A 79 -9.30 -21.34 18.87
CA ARG A 79 -7.95 -21.73 19.29
C ARG A 79 -6.89 -21.46 18.22
N ALA A 80 -7.20 -21.73 16.95
CA ALA A 80 -6.32 -21.43 15.84
C ALA A 80 -6.08 -19.92 15.72
N ARG A 81 -7.15 -19.13 15.82
CA ARG A 81 -7.09 -17.66 15.79
C ARG A 81 -6.26 -17.10 16.95
N ILE A 82 -6.46 -17.56 18.19
CA ILE A 82 -5.69 -17.08 19.35
C ILE A 82 -4.20 -17.37 19.16
N LEU A 83 -3.86 -18.59 18.75
CA LEU A 83 -2.46 -18.98 18.51
C LEU A 83 -1.84 -18.20 17.34
N ASP A 84 -2.61 -17.94 16.29
CA ASP A 84 -2.19 -17.12 15.16
C ASP A 84 -1.95 -15.67 15.58
N GLU A 85 -2.88 -15.06 16.32
CA GLU A 85 -2.72 -13.70 16.89
C GLU A 85 -1.49 -13.59 17.79
N GLU A 86 -1.20 -14.61 18.62
CA GLU A 86 -0.01 -14.68 19.46
C GLU A 86 1.29 -14.72 18.64
N ARG A 87 1.35 -15.55 17.59
CA ARG A 87 2.51 -15.64 16.69
C ARG A 87 2.73 -14.35 15.92
N LEU A 88 1.65 -13.82 15.33
CA LEU A 88 1.71 -12.58 14.57
C LEU A 88 2.16 -11.40 15.43
N ALA A 89 1.85 -11.39 16.74
CA ALA A 89 2.31 -10.34 17.64
C ALA A 89 3.84 -10.22 17.72
N GLU A 90 4.59 -11.30 17.45
CA GLU A 90 6.06 -11.30 17.43
C GLU A 90 6.62 -10.37 16.34
N HIS A 91 5.92 -10.23 15.21
CA HIS A 91 6.32 -9.42 14.06
C HIS A 91 5.85 -7.95 14.15
N ALA A 92 5.07 -7.59 15.17
CA ALA A 92 4.52 -6.23 15.28
C ALA A 92 5.61 -5.15 15.35
N GLY A 93 6.80 -5.49 15.86
CA GLY A 93 7.97 -4.61 15.91
C GLY A 93 8.64 -4.38 14.55
N GLU A 94 8.38 -5.24 13.57
CA GLU A 94 8.95 -5.14 12.22
C GLU A 94 8.17 -4.16 11.33
N ILE A 95 6.92 -3.84 11.68
CA ILE A 95 6.11 -2.84 10.97
C ILE A 95 6.50 -1.44 11.43
N HIS A 96 6.94 -0.61 10.48
CA HIS A 96 7.32 0.77 10.75
C HIS A 96 6.14 1.56 11.34
N ALA A 97 6.40 2.34 12.39
CA ALA A 97 5.36 3.05 13.14
C ALA A 97 4.48 3.97 12.27
N ASN A 98 5.08 4.61 11.26
CA ASN A 98 4.34 5.47 10.32
C ASN A 98 3.50 4.67 9.32
N ALA A 99 3.87 3.42 8.99
CA ALA A 99 3.04 2.54 8.17
C ALA A 99 1.79 2.13 8.95
N ALA A 100 1.97 1.68 10.20
CA ALA A 100 0.87 1.38 11.10
C ALA A 100 -0.05 2.59 11.35
N ALA A 101 0.51 3.80 11.50
CA ALA A 101 -0.27 5.02 11.66
C ALA A 101 -1.05 5.36 10.38
N TYR A 102 -0.43 5.20 9.22
CA TYR A 102 -1.08 5.41 7.93
C TYR A 102 -2.25 4.44 7.71
N LEU A 103 -2.07 3.15 8.01
CA LEU A 103 -3.16 2.17 7.92
C LEU A 103 -4.36 2.52 8.81
N ARG A 104 -4.10 3.09 9.99
CA ARG A 104 -5.18 3.63 10.85
C ARG A 104 -5.84 4.87 10.24
N GLU A 105 -5.05 5.78 9.68
CA GLU A 105 -5.53 7.01 9.06
C GLU A 105 -6.47 6.73 7.89
N ILE A 106 -6.14 5.75 7.03
CA ILE A 106 -7.00 5.33 5.90
C ILE A 106 -8.14 4.38 6.33
N GLY A 107 -8.27 4.09 7.63
CA GLY A 107 -9.34 3.27 8.19
C GLY A 107 -9.20 1.77 7.98
N PHE A 108 -8.05 1.28 7.51
CA PHE A 108 -7.85 -0.15 7.23
C PHE A 108 -7.67 -0.98 8.49
N THR A 109 -7.09 -0.40 9.56
CA THR A 109 -6.92 -1.06 10.85
C THR A 109 -7.37 -0.17 12.00
N GLN A 110 -7.91 -0.80 13.05
CA GLN A 110 -8.13 -0.16 14.36
C GLN A 110 -7.13 -0.68 15.41
N ALA A 111 -6.22 -1.56 15.02
CA ALA A 111 -5.27 -2.17 15.91
C ALA A 111 -4.28 -1.13 16.46
N THR A 112 -4.01 -1.26 17.76
CA THR A 112 -3.07 -0.40 18.49
C THR A 112 -1.94 -1.25 19.07
N LYS A 113 -1.01 -0.62 19.79
CA LYS A 113 0.02 -1.34 20.56
C LYS A 113 -0.54 -2.33 21.58
N ARG A 114 -1.83 -2.24 21.93
CA ARG A 114 -2.52 -3.19 22.82
C ARG A 114 -2.99 -4.47 22.12
N SER A 115 -2.98 -4.48 20.78
CA SER A 115 -3.43 -5.59 19.94
C SER A 115 -2.43 -5.85 18.81
N PRO A 116 -1.16 -6.19 19.14
CA PRO A 116 -0.08 -6.33 18.17
C PRO A 116 -0.35 -7.41 17.11
N GLY A 117 -0.93 -8.55 17.49
CA GLY A 117 -1.30 -9.60 16.55
C GLY A 117 -2.31 -9.14 15.50
N ASN A 118 -3.33 -8.38 15.91
CA ASN A 118 -4.30 -7.79 14.97
C ASN A 118 -3.66 -6.77 14.04
N LEU A 119 -2.67 -5.99 14.51
CA LEU A 119 -1.95 -5.04 13.64
C LEU A 119 -1.23 -5.78 12.50
N VAL A 120 -0.55 -6.88 12.82
CA VAL A 120 0.15 -7.67 11.81
C VAL A 120 -0.84 -8.40 10.90
N SER A 121 -1.92 -8.96 11.45
CA SER A 121 -3.00 -9.58 10.68
C SER A 121 -3.61 -8.61 9.66
N ASP A 122 -3.98 -7.40 10.09
CA ASP A 122 -4.52 -6.37 9.22
C ASP A 122 -3.47 -5.92 8.19
N PHE A 123 -2.21 -5.78 8.58
CA PHE A 123 -1.12 -5.46 7.66
C PHE A 123 -0.97 -6.52 6.56
N LEU A 124 -1.00 -7.81 6.92
CA LEU A 124 -0.94 -8.91 5.96
C LEU A 124 -2.16 -8.94 5.04
N ALA A 125 -3.36 -8.70 5.59
CA ALA A 125 -4.59 -8.58 4.81
C ALA A 125 -4.52 -7.42 3.79
N PHE A 126 -3.98 -6.27 4.19
CA PHE A 126 -3.76 -5.10 3.31
C PHE A 126 -2.88 -5.45 2.12
N HIS A 127 -1.80 -6.19 2.37
CA HIS A 127 -0.84 -6.62 1.37
C HIS A 127 -1.22 -7.94 0.66
N ARG A 128 -2.31 -8.60 1.08
CA ARG A 128 -2.79 -9.89 0.57
C ARG A 128 -1.81 -11.06 0.76
N PHE A 129 -1.12 -11.11 1.91
CA PHE A 129 -0.29 -12.25 2.29
C PHE A 129 -0.96 -13.10 3.37
N GLY A 130 -0.75 -14.41 3.29
CA GLY A 130 -1.28 -15.36 4.28
C GLY A 130 -0.43 -15.48 5.55
N THR A 131 0.87 -15.19 5.46
CA THR A 131 1.81 -15.22 6.59
C THR A 131 2.85 -14.11 6.47
N TRP A 132 3.53 -13.82 7.59
CA TRP A 132 4.62 -12.84 7.61
C TRP A 132 5.81 -13.27 6.75
N GLU A 133 6.16 -14.55 6.78
CA GLU A 133 7.26 -15.11 6.02
C GLU A 133 7.01 -14.99 4.51
N ALA A 134 5.78 -15.23 4.05
CA ALA A 134 5.41 -15.05 2.65
C ALA A 134 5.53 -13.58 2.21
N TYR A 135 5.14 -12.64 3.09
CA TYR A 135 5.37 -11.21 2.86
C TYR A 135 6.87 -10.92 2.76
N GLN A 136 7.70 -11.36 3.71
CA GLN A 136 9.14 -11.14 3.69
C GLN A 136 9.81 -11.73 2.44
N GLU A 137 9.50 -12.97 2.08
CA GLU A 137 10.10 -13.68 0.94
C GLU A 137 9.76 -12.99 -0.39
N SER A 138 8.55 -12.46 -0.53
CA SER A 138 8.14 -11.70 -1.73
C SER A 138 9.03 -10.46 -2.00
N HIS A 139 9.78 -10.03 -0.99
CA HIS A 139 10.68 -8.88 -1.06
C HIS A 139 12.17 -9.28 -1.06
N GLU A 140 12.50 -10.57 -0.95
CA GLU A 140 13.88 -11.08 -0.95
C GLU A 140 14.26 -11.75 -2.29
N VAL A 141 13.28 -12.35 -2.97
CA VAL A 141 13.48 -13.12 -4.19
C VAL A 141 13.70 -12.19 -5.40
N GLU A 142 14.87 -12.32 -6.03
CA GLU A 142 15.28 -11.65 -7.28
C GLU A 142 14.55 -12.18 -8.53
N THR A 143 13.77 -13.24 -8.39
CA THR A 143 13.44 -14.15 -9.48
C THR A 143 12.05 -14.74 -9.32
N THR A 144 11.00 -13.96 -9.58
CA THR A 144 9.74 -14.44 -10.20
C THR A 144 8.76 -13.28 -10.41
N GLY A 145 8.80 -12.67 -11.59
CA GLY A 145 7.59 -12.14 -12.24
C GLY A 145 6.98 -10.82 -11.76
N GLU A 146 7.26 -10.33 -10.56
CA GLU A 146 6.79 -9.03 -10.04
C GLU A 146 7.98 -8.07 -9.86
N TRP A 147 8.53 -7.64 -11.00
CA TRP A 147 9.84 -6.98 -11.15
C TRP A 147 9.97 -5.61 -10.46
N ALA A 148 8.90 -5.06 -9.88
CA ALA A 148 8.98 -3.82 -9.09
C ALA A 148 9.71 -4.00 -7.75
N LEU A 149 9.81 -5.22 -7.20
CA LEU A 149 10.22 -5.41 -5.80
C LEU A 149 11.70 -5.78 -5.61
N ALA A 150 12.39 -6.36 -6.62
CA ALA A 150 13.82 -6.69 -6.53
C ALA A 150 14.71 -5.44 -6.40
N ALA A 151 14.31 -4.33 -7.03
CA ALA A 151 14.97 -3.02 -6.91
C ALA A 151 14.91 -2.43 -5.48
N LEU A 152 14.09 -2.99 -4.59
CA LEU A 152 14.04 -2.57 -3.18
C LEU A 152 15.31 -2.93 -2.41
N LYS A 153 16.09 -3.95 -2.84
CA LYS A 153 17.32 -4.39 -2.14
C LYS A 153 18.38 -3.29 -2.08
N GLU A 154 18.58 -2.52 -3.15
CA GLU A 154 19.49 -1.36 -3.14
C GLU A 154 18.93 -0.20 -2.31
N SER A 155 17.60 -0.08 -2.24
CA SER A 155 16.89 0.96 -1.48
C SER A 155 16.68 0.66 0.01
N LYS A 156 16.93 -0.58 0.48
CA LYS A 156 16.75 -1.00 1.89
C LYS A 156 17.54 -0.12 2.88
N SER A 157 18.63 0.50 2.43
CA SER A 157 19.41 1.46 3.24
C SER A 157 18.81 2.87 3.31
N LEU A 158 17.82 3.18 2.45
CA LEU A 158 17.30 4.53 2.22
C LEU A 158 15.83 4.69 2.69
N VAL A 159 15.01 3.64 2.59
CA VAL A 159 13.61 3.63 3.04
C VAL A 159 13.28 2.31 3.73
N ASP A 160 12.51 2.38 4.82
CA ASP A 160 11.95 1.19 5.46
C ASP A 160 10.99 0.46 4.50
N GLN A 161 11.18 -0.86 4.40
CA GLN A 161 10.43 -1.70 3.46
C GLN A 161 8.93 -1.68 3.72
N THR A 162 8.50 -1.86 4.98
CA THR A 162 7.07 -1.88 5.34
C THR A 162 6.40 -0.53 5.08
N LEU A 163 7.15 0.56 5.25
CA LEU A 163 6.67 1.90 4.95
C LEU A 163 6.46 2.12 3.45
N LEU A 164 7.40 1.65 2.63
CA LEU A 164 7.34 1.78 1.18
C LEU A 164 6.25 0.90 0.57
N THR A 165 6.23 -0.39 0.91
CA THR A 165 5.23 -1.34 0.39
C THR A 165 3.81 -0.94 0.79
N THR A 166 3.61 -0.41 2.00
CA THR A 166 2.30 0.12 2.42
C THR A 166 1.83 1.26 1.51
N TRP A 167 2.71 2.19 1.17
CA TRP A 167 2.35 3.31 0.30
C TRP A 167 2.11 2.86 -1.15
N LEU A 168 2.96 1.97 -1.69
CA LEU A 168 2.76 1.41 -3.03
C LEU A 168 1.42 0.67 -3.12
N ARG A 169 1.12 -0.16 -2.12
CA ARG A 169 -0.11 -0.93 -2.04
C ARG A 169 -1.35 -0.05 -1.90
N ALA A 170 -1.26 1.07 -1.20
CA ALA A 170 -2.34 2.05 -1.15
C ALA A 170 -2.69 2.61 -2.54
N GLY A 171 -1.71 2.79 -3.42
CA GLY A 171 -1.96 3.16 -4.81
C GLY A 171 -2.71 2.09 -5.61
N GLU A 172 -2.42 0.81 -5.33
CA GLU A 172 -3.09 -0.33 -5.99
C GLU A 172 -4.56 -0.49 -5.58
N MET A 173 -5.00 0.21 -4.54
CA MET A 173 -6.39 0.20 -4.05
C MET A 173 -7.22 1.35 -4.62
N THR A 174 -6.65 2.16 -5.50
CA THR A 174 -7.36 3.28 -6.14
C THR A 174 -8.15 2.82 -7.36
N GLU A 175 -9.26 3.48 -7.65
CA GLU A 175 -10.07 3.23 -8.86
C GLU A 175 -9.24 3.38 -10.15
N ALA A 176 -8.34 4.38 -10.19
CA ALA A 176 -7.43 4.58 -11.31
C ALA A 176 -6.54 3.36 -11.59
N PHE A 177 -6.09 2.66 -10.54
CA PHE A 177 -5.31 1.44 -10.70
C PHE A 177 -6.16 0.28 -11.23
N GLU A 178 -7.40 0.13 -10.76
CA GLU A 178 -8.32 -0.89 -11.25
C GLU A 178 -8.66 -0.70 -12.74
N LEU A 179 -8.97 0.54 -13.14
CA LEU A 179 -9.29 0.87 -14.54
C LEU A 179 -8.09 0.63 -15.47
N GLY A 180 -6.91 1.07 -15.05
CA GLY A 180 -5.69 1.02 -15.87
C GLY A 180 -5.10 -0.36 -16.11
N GLN A 181 -5.49 -1.37 -15.32
CA GLN A 181 -4.99 -2.74 -15.49
C GLN A 181 -5.41 -3.39 -16.82
N THR A 182 -6.44 -2.85 -17.48
CA THR A 182 -6.93 -3.36 -18.77
C THR A 182 -6.30 -2.65 -19.97
N CYS A 183 -5.54 -1.58 -19.75
CA CYS A 183 -4.94 -0.78 -20.81
C CYS A 183 -3.62 -1.38 -21.30
N THR A 184 -3.32 -1.17 -22.59
CA THR A 184 -2.03 -1.53 -23.18
C THR A 184 -1.16 -0.28 -23.27
N TYR A 185 0.06 -0.36 -22.73
CA TYR A 185 1.02 0.74 -22.82
C TYR A 185 1.49 0.96 -24.27
N ASP A 186 1.43 2.22 -24.70
CA ASP A 186 1.90 2.69 -26.00
C ASP A 186 2.84 3.88 -25.80
N SER A 187 4.14 3.65 -25.98
CA SER A 187 5.18 4.67 -25.80
C SER A 187 5.13 5.75 -26.89
N GLU A 188 4.83 5.39 -28.14
CA GLU A 188 4.74 6.37 -29.23
C GLU A 188 3.55 7.31 -29.01
N LYS A 189 2.44 6.75 -28.52
CA LYS A 189 1.28 7.55 -28.12
C LYS A 189 1.63 8.48 -26.96
N LEU A 190 2.30 7.99 -25.91
CA LEU A 190 2.74 8.83 -24.80
C LEU A 190 3.61 10.00 -25.27
N GLU A 191 4.61 9.73 -26.12
CA GLU A 191 5.46 10.78 -26.69
C GLU A 191 4.66 11.80 -27.51
N SER A 192 3.71 11.34 -28.32
CA SER A 192 2.87 12.23 -29.13
C SER A 192 1.93 13.13 -28.30
N MET A 193 1.58 12.70 -27.08
CA MET A 193 0.71 13.44 -26.16
C MET A 193 1.44 14.47 -25.29
N LEU A 194 2.79 14.48 -25.29
CA LEU A 194 3.59 15.42 -24.47
C LEU A 194 3.21 16.91 -24.67
N PRO A 195 2.97 17.41 -25.90
CA PRO A 195 2.57 18.80 -26.10
C PRO A 195 1.23 19.14 -25.43
N GLU A 196 0.25 18.23 -25.50
CA GLU A 196 -1.07 18.41 -24.89
C GLU A 196 -0.98 18.34 -23.36
N LEU A 197 -0.21 17.38 -22.83
CA LEU A 197 0.05 17.26 -21.38
C LEU A 197 0.71 18.54 -20.84
N ARG A 198 1.66 19.10 -21.58
CA ARG A 198 2.34 20.36 -21.25
C ARG A 198 1.37 21.53 -21.28
N GLU A 199 0.53 21.64 -22.31
CA GLU A 199 -0.49 22.68 -22.38
C GLU A 199 -1.46 22.59 -21.19
N ARG A 200 -1.91 21.38 -20.85
CA ARG A 200 -2.82 21.16 -19.73
C ARG A 200 -2.18 21.53 -18.40
N ALA A 201 -0.93 21.13 -18.18
CA ALA A 201 -0.16 21.44 -16.99
C ALA A 201 0.10 22.94 -16.81
N ALA A 202 0.13 23.72 -17.90
CA ALA A 202 0.32 25.17 -17.82
C ALA A 202 -0.86 25.93 -17.18
N ARG A 203 -2.02 25.28 -17.00
CA ARG A 203 -3.27 25.87 -16.48
C ARG A 203 -3.78 25.11 -15.26
N PRO A 204 -3.06 25.13 -14.12
CA PRO A 204 -3.45 24.39 -12.93
C PRO A 204 -4.77 24.91 -12.34
N ASP A 205 -5.66 23.97 -12.03
CA ASP A 205 -6.97 24.15 -11.40
C ASP A 205 -7.35 22.86 -10.65
N ASP A 206 -8.58 22.76 -10.16
CA ASP A 206 -9.09 21.62 -9.42
C ASP A 206 -9.29 20.35 -10.27
N THR A 207 -9.29 20.45 -11.61
CA THR A 207 -9.43 19.29 -12.51
C THR A 207 -8.09 18.78 -13.04
N LEU A 208 -6.97 19.49 -12.80
CA LEU A 208 -5.65 19.15 -13.36
C LEU A 208 -5.28 17.68 -13.20
N LEU A 209 -5.34 17.15 -11.97
CA LEU A 209 -4.91 15.78 -11.70
C LEU A 209 -5.78 14.74 -12.39
N LYS A 210 -7.10 14.98 -12.42
CA LYS A 210 -8.07 14.12 -13.11
C LYS A 210 -7.83 14.10 -14.62
N ASP A 211 -7.53 15.27 -15.19
CA ASP A 211 -7.27 15.40 -16.62
C ASP A 211 -5.94 14.72 -16.98
N LEU A 212 -4.87 14.94 -16.23
CA LEU A 212 -3.58 14.27 -16.44
C LEU A 212 -3.69 12.74 -16.31
N ASN A 213 -4.44 12.25 -15.33
CA ASN A 213 -4.75 10.83 -15.19
C ASN A 213 -5.48 10.28 -16.43
N SER A 214 -6.54 10.96 -16.87
CA SER A 214 -7.34 10.56 -18.04
C SER A 214 -6.52 10.58 -19.33
N MET A 215 -5.61 11.54 -19.48
CA MET A 215 -4.70 11.63 -20.63
C MET A 215 -3.68 10.49 -20.62
N LEU A 216 -3.01 10.23 -19.49
CA LEU A 216 -2.03 9.15 -19.38
C LEU A 216 -2.66 7.76 -19.55
N LEU A 217 -3.90 7.58 -19.08
CA LEU A 217 -4.62 6.33 -19.25
C LEU A 217 -4.84 5.97 -20.74
N GLN A 218 -4.97 6.98 -21.61
CA GLN A 218 -5.09 6.75 -23.06
C GLN A 218 -3.82 6.16 -23.67
N ALA A 219 -2.65 6.41 -23.08
CA ALA A 219 -1.38 5.80 -23.46
C ALA A 219 -1.08 4.51 -22.67
N GLY A 220 -2.03 4.05 -21.83
CA GLY A 220 -1.86 2.89 -20.98
C GLY A 220 -0.93 3.11 -19.78
N VAL A 221 -0.83 4.35 -19.29
CA VAL A 221 -0.06 4.72 -18.10
C VAL A 221 -0.99 5.04 -16.95
N ILE A 222 -0.79 4.38 -15.80
CA ILE A 222 -1.57 4.65 -14.58
C ILE A 222 -0.89 5.76 -13.81
N TYR A 223 -1.58 6.88 -13.59
CA TYR A 223 -1.07 7.98 -12.78
C TYR A 223 -1.85 8.13 -11.48
N LEU A 224 -1.16 8.01 -10.36
CA LEU A 224 -1.75 7.95 -9.03
C LEU A 224 -1.24 9.09 -8.15
N MET A 225 -2.16 9.75 -7.44
CA MET A 225 -1.82 10.69 -6.38
C MET A 225 -2.24 10.10 -5.05
N VAL A 226 -1.27 9.62 -4.27
CA VAL A 226 -1.52 8.88 -3.03
C VAL A 226 -0.83 9.58 -1.88
N LYS A 227 -1.61 10.08 -0.93
CA LYS A 227 -1.07 10.71 0.29
C LYS A 227 -0.09 9.75 0.97
N PRO A 228 1.14 10.18 1.28
CA PRO A 228 2.13 9.31 1.87
C PRO A 228 1.95 9.19 3.39
N PRO A 229 2.48 8.11 4.00
CA PRO A 229 2.75 8.08 5.42
C PRO A 229 3.54 9.30 5.92
N GLN A 230 3.44 9.64 7.20
CA GLN A 230 4.27 10.70 7.76
C GLN A 230 5.76 10.41 7.59
N ARG A 231 6.56 11.48 7.39
CA ARG A 231 8.01 11.41 7.18
C ARG A 231 8.45 10.48 6.03
N PHE A 232 7.57 10.23 5.06
CA PHE A 232 7.94 9.47 3.86
C PHE A 232 9.05 10.18 3.07
N PRO A 233 10.11 9.45 2.66
CA PRO A 233 11.31 10.05 2.08
C PRO A 233 11.24 10.23 0.56
N LEU A 234 10.17 9.77 -0.10
CA LEU A 234 10.00 9.89 -1.54
C LEU A 234 9.03 11.02 -1.91
N TYR A 235 9.11 11.44 -3.15
CA TYR A 235 8.20 12.37 -3.80
C TYR A 235 7.30 11.68 -4.82
N GLY A 236 7.88 10.74 -5.57
CA GLY A 236 7.20 9.92 -6.55
C GLY A 236 7.95 8.61 -6.77
N VAL A 237 7.31 7.73 -7.54
CA VAL A 237 7.86 6.47 -8.01
C VAL A 237 7.32 6.18 -9.40
N THR A 238 8.18 5.66 -10.27
CA THR A 238 7.79 5.01 -11.51
C THR A 238 8.09 3.52 -11.40
N ARG A 239 7.10 2.68 -11.69
CA ARG A 239 7.20 1.21 -11.61
C ARG A 239 6.39 0.51 -12.68
N TRP A 240 6.70 -0.76 -12.91
CA TRP A 240 5.99 -1.61 -13.85
C TRP A 240 5.29 -2.77 -13.12
N ILE A 241 3.97 -2.90 -13.29
CA ILE A 241 3.21 -4.06 -12.81
C ILE A 241 3.33 -5.18 -13.84
N ASN A 242 3.73 -6.37 -13.39
CA ASN A 242 3.91 -7.57 -14.23
C ASN A 242 4.80 -7.32 -15.46
N GLY A 243 5.71 -6.33 -15.39
CA GLY A 243 6.57 -5.90 -16.50
C GLY A 243 5.83 -5.28 -17.70
N ARG A 244 4.54 -4.95 -17.57
CA ARG A 244 3.69 -4.52 -18.68
C ARG A 244 2.98 -3.19 -18.47
N ILE A 245 2.48 -2.95 -17.27
CA ILE A 245 1.64 -1.78 -17.00
C ILE A 245 2.46 -0.76 -16.22
N PRO A 246 2.80 0.39 -16.83
CA PRO A 246 3.53 1.44 -16.13
C PRO A 246 2.62 2.21 -15.18
N VAL A 247 3.14 2.44 -13.98
CA VAL A 247 2.49 3.19 -12.91
C VAL A 247 3.42 4.30 -12.46
N ILE A 248 2.93 5.52 -12.53
CA ILE A 248 3.52 6.69 -11.88
C ILE A 248 2.69 6.96 -10.64
N GLN A 249 3.30 6.88 -9.45
CA GLN A 249 2.62 7.17 -8.20
C GLN A 249 3.34 8.30 -7.47
N GLN A 250 2.61 9.37 -7.16
CA GLN A 250 3.15 10.56 -6.50
C GLN A 250 2.55 10.74 -5.13
N THR A 251 3.35 11.34 -4.25
CA THR A 251 2.94 11.65 -2.88
C THR A 251 2.03 12.86 -2.78
N GLY A 252 2.09 13.76 -3.76
CA GLY A 252 1.40 15.06 -3.70
C GLY A 252 1.87 15.95 -2.55
N ARG A 253 3.01 15.61 -1.91
CA ARG A 253 3.50 16.32 -0.74
C ARG A 253 3.74 17.79 -1.10
N ARG A 254 3.28 18.71 -0.23
CA ARG A 254 3.24 20.18 -0.41
C ARG A 254 2.12 20.69 -1.31
N CYS A 255 1.45 19.82 -2.07
CA CYS A 255 0.27 20.09 -2.90
C CYS A 255 0.36 21.26 -3.90
N GLY A 256 1.51 21.94 -4.01
CA GLY A 256 1.72 23.01 -4.97
C GLY A 256 1.88 22.48 -6.38
N ASP A 257 1.10 23.03 -7.31
CA ASP A 257 1.11 22.69 -8.73
C ASP A 257 2.54 22.60 -9.31
N GLY A 258 3.40 23.56 -9.01
CA GLY A 258 4.75 23.59 -9.59
C GLY A 258 5.63 22.40 -9.24
N PHE A 259 5.48 21.86 -8.02
CA PHE A 259 6.18 20.66 -7.61
C PHE A 259 5.56 19.40 -8.23
N VAL A 260 4.23 19.31 -8.20
CA VAL A 260 3.49 18.17 -8.77
C VAL A 260 3.74 18.03 -10.27
N ILE A 261 3.64 19.13 -11.01
CA ILE A 261 3.90 19.18 -12.46
C ILE A 261 5.36 18.83 -12.75
N TRP A 262 6.31 19.35 -11.98
CA TRP A 262 7.72 19.01 -12.16
C TRP A 262 7.96 17.50 -11.98
N THR A 263 7.51 16.91 -10.86
CA THR A 263 7.66 15.47 -10.64
C THR A 263 6.91 14.69 -11.72
N PHE A 264 5.77 15.16 -12.21
CA PHE A 264 4.99 14.48 -13.25
C PHE A 264 5.81 14.26 -14.53
N PHE A 265 6.44 15.32 -15.05
CA PHE A 265 7.28 15.20 -16.24
C PHE A 265 8.59 14.46 -15.97
N HIS A 266 9.13 14.53 -14.75
CA HIS A 266 10.29 13.76 -14.35
C HIS A 266 10.01 12.24 -14.40
N GLU A 267 8.87 11.80 -13.86
CA GLU A 267 8.45 10.39 -13.88
C GLU A 267 8.13 9.90 -15.31
N ILE A 268 7.56 10.75 -16.17
CA ILE A 268 7.42 10.43 -17.60
C ILE A 268 8.79 10.23 -18.26
N GLY A 269 9.79 11.03 -17.88
CA GLY A 269 11.16 10.89 -18.36
C GLY A 269 11.77 9.52 -18.01
N HIS A 270 11.54 9.04 -16.78
CA HIS A 270 11.90 7.67 -16.40
C HIS A 270 11.19 6.64 -17.29
N LEU A 271 9.88 6.78 -17.47
CA LEU A 271 9.07 5.84 -18.23
C LEU A 271 9.49 5.72 -19.71
N LEU A 272 9.92 6.81 -20.33
CA LEU A 272 10.32 6.85 -21.75
C LEU A 272 11.77 6.43 -22.00
N HIS A 273 12.67 6.64 -21.04
CA HIS A 273 14.11 6.56 -21.29
C HIS A 273 14.86 5.49 -20.49
N ASP A 274 14.19 4.83 -19.55
CA ASP A 274 14.80 3.77 -18.74
C ASP A 274 14.24 2.38 -19.12
N PRO A 275 14.99 1.29 -18.80
CA PRO A 275 14.58 -0.06 -19.14
C PRO A 275 13.22 -0.45 -18.55
N ARG A 276 12.37 -1.09 -19.37
CA ARG A 276 11.09 -1.63 -18.90
C ARG A 276 11.32 -2.62 -17.76
N GLY A 277 10.56 -2.47 -16.68
CA GLY A 277 10.63 -3.35 -15.51
C GLY A 277 11.43 -2.78 -14.33
N GLU A 278 12.09 -1.63 -14.47
CA GLU A 278 12.78 -0.98 -13.36
C GLU A 278 11.83 -0.20 -12.44
N LEU A 279 12.19 -0.13 -11.16
CA LEU A 279 11.57 0.72 -10.14
C LEU A 279 12.46 1.95 -9.94
N HIS A 280 11.91 3.14 -10.20
CA HIS A 280 12.58 4.41 -10.00
C HIS A 280 11.98 5.16 -8.80
N LEU A 281 12.83 5.56 -7.85
CA LEU A 281 12.40 6.18 -6.59
C LEU A 281 12.89 7.64 -6.51
N GLU A 282 11.98 8.62 -6.55
CA GLU A 282 12.36 10.02 -6.44
C GLU A 282 12.53 10.45 -4.97
N PHE A 283 13.76 10.45 -4.45
CA PHE A 283 14.07 10.78 -3.04
C PHE A 283 14.05 12.28 -2.74
N GLN A 284 13.65 12.70 -1.53
CA GLN A 284 13.68 14.12 -1.15
C GLN A 284 15.08 14.76 -1.13
N LYS A 285 16.12 13.97 -0.86
CA LYS A 285 17.50 14.45 -0.74
C LYS A 285 18.24 14.27 -2.06
N GLU A 286 18.84 15.35 -2.55
CA GLU A 286 19.56 15.39 -3.82
C GLU A 286 20.83 14.52 -3.84
N SER A 287 21.46 14.29 -2.68
CA SER A 287 22.64 13.41 -2.56
C SER A 287 22.36 11.95 -2.93
N GLN A 288 21.09 11.56 -3.00
CA GLN A 288 20.63 10.21 -3.35
C GLN A 288 20.25 10.08 -4.85
N ARG A 289 20.41 11.13 -5.66
CA ARG A 289 19.89 11.23 -7.05
C ARG A 289 20.95 11.29 -8.15
N ASN A 290 22.16 10.76 -7.93
CA ASN A 290 23.30 10.99 -8.83
C ASN A 290 23.45 10.00 -10.02
N SER A 291 22.44 9.17 -10.29
CA SER A 291 22.50 8.18 -11.38
C SER A 291 22.36 8.83 -12.77
N ALA A 292 22.77 8.10 -13.82
CA ALA A 292 22.58 8.56 -15.20
C ALA A 292 21.10 8.66 -15.58
N ALA A 293 20.26 7.74 -15.10
CA ALA A 293 18.81 7.73 -15.28
C ALA A 293 18.17 9.00 -14.70
N GLU A 294 18.48 9.33 -13.44
CA GLU A 294 18.01 10.56 -12.79
C GLU A 294 18.38 11.84 -13.56
N LYS A 295 19.61 11.90 -14.08
CA LYS A 295 20.05 13.05 -14.89
C LYS A 295 19.25 13.17 -16.19
N ARG A 296 18.98 12.04 -16.87
CA ARG A 296 18.14 12.02 -18.08
C ARG A 296 16.71 12.44 -17.77
N ALA A 297 16.09 11.90 -16.73
CA ALA A 297 14.73 12.28 -16.32
C ALA A 297 14.62 13.75 -15.94
N ASN A 298 15.59 14.30 -15.20
CA ASN A 298 15.64 15.73 -14.89
C ASN A 298 15.84 16.60 -16.15
N ALA A 299 16.68 16.18 -17.10
CA ALA A 299 16.88 16.90 -18.36
C ALA A 299 15.60 16.88 -19.21
N PHE A 300 14.99 15.71 -19.38
CA PHE A 300 13.73 15.52 -20.10
C PHE A 300 12.63 16.42 -19.54
N ALA A 301 12.43 16.43 -18.22
CA ALA A 301 11.40 17.27 -17.59
C ALA A 301 11.68 18.76 -17.83
N PHE A 302 12.94 19.17 -17.74
CA PHE A 302 13.35 20.56 -17.94
C PHE A 302 13.15 21.01 -19.39
N GLU A 303 13.61 20.21 -20.35
CA GLU A 303 13.46 20.48 -21.79
C GLU A 303 11.99 20.48 -22.21
N THR A 304 11.20 19.51 -21.73
CA THR A 304 9.77 19.44 -22.02
C THR A 304 9.02 20.67 -21.49
N LEU A 305 9.31 21.10 -20.27
CA LEU A 305 8.61 22.23 -19.66
C LEU A 305 9.09 23.57 -20.21
N PHE A 306 10.40 23.81 -20.24
CA PHE A 306 10.98 25.14 -20.48
C PHE A 306 11.60 25.32 -21.86
N GLY A 307 11.76 24.25 -22.64
CA GLY A 307 12.41 24.29 -23.96
C GLY A 307 13.87 24.73 -23.89
N ASP A 308 14.41 25.07 -25.06
CA ASP A 308 15.84 25.40 -25.24
C ASP A 308 16.28 26.66 -24.48
N GLU A 309 15.39 27.65 -24.34
CA GLU A 309 15.70 28.89 -23.60
C GLU A 309 15.73 28.68 -22.08
N GLY A 310 15.16 27.57 -21.59
CA GLY A 310 15.17 27.20 -20.19
C GLY A 310 14.61 28.30 -19.28
N LEU A 311 15.41 28.72 -18.30
CA LEU A 311 15.05 29.79 -17.35
C LEU A 311 15.57 31.18 -17.76
N ALA A 312 16.20 31.33 -18.94
CA ALA A 312 16.75 32.62 -19.37
C ALA A 312 15.71 33.75 -19.39
N PRO A 313 14.46 33.54 -19.87
CA PRO A 313 13.42 34.59 -19.88
C PRO A 313 13.04 35.11 -18.48
N PHE A 314 13.29 34.32 -17.43
CA PHE A 314 12.94 34.65 -16.05
C PHE A 314 14.08 35.32 -15.26
N LYS A 315 15.26 35.46 -15.86
CA LYS A 315 16.46 35.93 -15.15
C LYS A 315 16.26 37.34 -14.61
N GLY A 316 16.42 37.48 -13.29
CA GLY A 316 16.31 38.77 -12.60
C GLY A 316 14.88 39.22 -12.28
N LEU A 317 13.86 38.43 -12.64
CA LEU A 317 12.47 38.72 -12.27
C LEU A 317 12.23 38.38 -10.80
N THR A 318 11.61 39.30 -10.06
CA THR A 318 11.29 39.13 -8.63
C THR A 318 9.84 39.43 -8.28
N TYR A 319 9.05 39.95 -9.22
CA TYR A 319 7.65 40.31 -9.02
C TYR A 319 6.72 39.26 -9.65
N SER A 320 5.66 38.88 -8.91
CA SER A 320 4.71 37.84 -9.33
C SER A 320 4.09 38.14 -10.70
N SER A 321 3.73 39.40 -10.98
CA SER A 321 3.13 39.81 -12.26
C SER A 321 4.08 39.60 -13.46
N GLN A 322 5.38 39.83 -13.27
CA GLN A 322 6.38 39.63 -14.32
C GLN A 322 6.59 38.14 -14.58
N ILE A 323 6.75 37.35 -13.51
CA ILE A 323 6.94 35.89 -13.62
C ILE A 323 5.72 35.25 -14.25
N ALA A 324 4.50 35.60 -13.83
CA ALA A 324 3.27 35.06 -14.41
C ALA A 324 3.14 35.38 -15.91
N ARG A 325 3.49 36.61 -16.32
CA ARG A 325 3.47 37.00 -17.73
C ARG A 325 4.48 36.20 -18.57
N VAL A 326 5.70 36.03 -18.08
CA VAL A 326 6.74 35.25 -18.79
C VAL A 326 6.41 33.76 -18.79
N ALA A 327 5.88 33.22 -17.70
CA ALA A 327 5.40 31.84 -17.64
C ALA A 327 4.35 31.55 -18.71
N LYS A 328 3.41 32.48 -18.91
CA LYS A 328 2.42 32.39 -19.99
C LYS A 328 3.04 32.44 -21.39
N GLN A 329 4.10 33.24 -21.59
CA GLN A 329 4.81 33.32 -22.88
C GLN A 329 5.59 32.04 -23.18
N VAL A 330 6.22 31.46 -22.17
CA VAL A 330 6.96 30.18 -22.29
C VAL A 330 5.99 29.00 -22.42
N GLY A 331 4.77 29.11 -21.89
CA GLY A 331 3.76 28.05 -21.90
C GLY A 331 3.88 27.08 -20.72
N VAL A 332 4.23 27.58 -19.53
CA VAL A 332 4.31 26.83 -18.27
C VAL A 332 3.44 27.47 -17.20
N SER A 333 3.05 26.71 -16.18
CA SER A 333 2.33 27.31 -15.05
C SER A 333 3.24 28.26 -14.28
N PRO A 334 2.72 29.39 -13.76
CA PRO A 334 3.48 30.27 -12.89
C PRO A 334 4.09 29.55 -11.68
N GLY A 335 3.36 28.61 -11.07
CA GLY A 335 3.85 27.77 -9.98
C GLY A 335 5.06 26.91 -10.37
N THR A 336 5.05 26.32 -11.57
CA THR A 336 6.16 25.50 -12.10
C THR A 336 7.41 26.36 -12.33
N ALA A 337 7.24 27.56 -12.88
CA ALA A 337 8.34 28.51 -13.04
C ALA A 337 8.94 28.91 -11.68
N VAL A 338 8.11 29.30 -10.70
CA VAL A 338 8.55 29.65 -9.35
C VAL A 338 9.29 28.48 -8.68
N HIS A 339 8.75 27.26 -8.79
CA HIS A 339 9.38 26.05 -8.25
C HIS A 339 10.82 25.88 -8.77
N GLN A 340 11.03 26.00 -10.08
CA GLN A 340 12.36 25.89 -10.67
C GLN A 340 13.28 27.06 -10.32
N LEU A 341 12.77 28.28 -10.27
CA LEU A 341 13.55 29.46 -9.88
C LEU A 341 14.05 29.34 -8.43
N HIS A 342 13.21 28.86 -7.51
CA HIS A 342 13.63 28.56 -6.13
C HIS A 342 14.68 27.45 -6.09
N ARG A 343 14.43 26.33 -6.79
CA ARG A 343 15.34 25.18 -6.82
C ARG A 343 16.73 25.56 -7.35
N LYS A 344 16.80 26.38 -8.41
CA LYS A 344 18.05 26.87 -9.01
C LYS A 344 18.64 28.08 -8.29
N ARG A 345 18.02 28.54 -7.19
CA ARG A 345 18.44 29.71 -6.39
C ARG A 345 18.49 31.02 -7.20
N LEU A 346 17.65 31.14 -8.23
CA LEU A 346 17.47 32.35 -9.03
C LEU A 346 16.43 33.31 -8.42
N LEU A 347 15.58 32.79 -7.54
CA LEU A 347 14.60 33.53 -6.76
C LEU A 347 14.63 33.04 -5.31
N HIS A 348 14.52 33.96 -4.34
CA HIS A 348 14.50 33.60 -2.93
C HIS A 348 13.20 32.86 -2.57
N TYR A 349 13.26 31.84 -1.71
CA TYR A 349 12.16 30.92 -1.42
C TYR A 349 10.89 31.58 -0.83
N THR A 350 10.99 32.81 -0.33
CA THR A 350 9.85 33.57 0.22
C THR A 350 9.09 34.37 -0.84
N TYR A 351 9.61 34.50 -2.06
CA TYR A 351 9.06 35.36 -3.10
C TYR A 351 8.15 34.58 -4.05
N CYS A 352 7.07 35.23 -4.49
CA CYS A 352 6.16 34.76 -5.54
C CYS A 352 5.43 33.44 -5.23
N ASN A 353 5.34 33.04 -3.95
CA ASN A 353 4.59 31.84 -3.53
C ASN A 353 3.08 31.98 -3.76
N ASP A 354 2.57 33.21 -3.91
CA ASP A 354 1.20 33.52 -4.31
C ASP A 354 0.83 33.00 -5.71
N LEU A 355 1.82 32.64 -6.54
CA LEU A 355 1.61 32.07 -7.87
C LEU A 355 1.38 30.55 -7.86
N THR A 356 1.56 29.89 -6.72
CA THR A 356 1.38 28.43 -6.58
C THR A 356 -0.09 28.11 -6.34
N VAL A 357 -0.63 27.19 -7.13
CA VAL A 357 -1.98 26.66 -6.93
C VAL A 357 -1.91 25.46 -6.00
N ASN A 358 -2.75 25.46 -4.95
CA ASN A 358 -2.85 24.33 -4.04
C ASN A 358 -3.82 23.29 -4.60
N LEU A 359 -3.31 22.09 -4.85
CA LEU A 359 -4.03 20.91 -5.35
C LEU A 359 -4.47 19.96 -4.21
N GLU A 360 -4.44 20.42 -2.96
CA GLU A 360 -4.90 19.63 -1.83
C GLU A 360 -6.41 19.34 -1.95
N GLY A 361 -6.80 18.07 -1.80
CA GLY A 361 -8.20 17.65 -1.88
C GLY A 361 -8.77 17.56 -3.31
N THR A 362 -7.96 17.82 -4.34
CA THR A 362 -8.38 17.64 -5.75
C THR A 362 -8.09 16.23 -6.27
N PHE A 363 -7.70 15.32 -5.38
CA PHE A 363 -7.44 13.91 -5.64
C PHE A 363 -8.30 13.07 -4.67
N SER A 364 -8.89 12.00 -5.20
CA SER A 364 -9.72 11.04 -4.47
C SER A 364 -9.08 9.66 -4.50
#